data_AF-A0A7J6CCP6-F1
#
_entry.id   AF-A0A7J6CCP6-F1
#
_cell.length_a   1.000
_cell.length_b   1.000
_cell.length_c   1.000
_cell.angle_alpha   90.00
_cell.angle_beta   90.00
_cell.angle_gamma   90.00
#
_symmetry.space_group_name_H-M   'P 1'
#
loop_
_entity.id
_entity.type
_entity.pdbx_description
1 polymer ?
#
loop_
_entity_poly.entity_id
_entity_poly.type
_entity_poly.pdbx_seq_one_letter_code
_entity_poly.pdbx_strand_id
1 'polypeptide(L)'
;MLARSRFMLVLVVGALLAVLSFSLQYLHLIPTNPVAEQRSLGKSRKRVNPVLHTDPPAPDPIRDTHQYCNYPNLTEHGWEGHSPADYRLLSVHVMIRHGDRFPLYSIPKTKKPAIDCVLSDKRKPSHPLLASFISHMALGGRGHWDASLGSLPRLPNHSTCEMGELTQTGVVQHLKNGDHLRQAYIKRHNLLTADWSPRQLWVETTGKSRTLQSGLAFLFGFLPRFDWSRLTVRQQWSTLFCGSSCDCPARNRYLDQEQRRQYRQRIADTELERTYVTMAKMLGVATKILRAANPVDALLCHFCHGLPFPCSSTQTTSNTPDEGACLTLQHFAVIRRQQKDDELERREAGLYRRYAVLAAHPYLNRTATQMERIAKTRKGKEEAVFALASAHDVTMAPLLSALGLEGAGFPKFAARLVFELWNGPEAKERKSDRKRGKWLENMFIRVLYNGEDLTFDTAFCRDHNRHSAQPLCPLGNFLSFVRNDMFNIVNATSYQQACHQIVL
;
A
#
# COMPACT_ATOMS: atom_id res chain seq x y z
N MET A 1 23.27 -68.70 38.60
CA MET A 1 23.64 -67.28 38.77
C MET A 1 23.27 -66.36 37.58
N LEU A 2 22.78 -66.87 36.43
CA LEU A 2 22.42 -66.02 35.28
C LEU A 2 21.09 -65.23 35.41
N ALA A 3 20.13 -65.70 36.21
CA ALA A 3 18.82 -65.05 36.32
C ALA A 3 18.87 -63.72 37.11
N ARG A 4 19.71 -63.62 38.15
CA ARG A 4 19.92 -62.38 38.92
C ARG A 4 20.58 -61.26 38.10
N SER A 5 21.48 -61.63 37.18
CA SER A 5 22.17 -60.69 36.28
C SER A 5 21.21 -60.09 35.25
N ARG A 6 20.29 -60.89 34.69
CA ARG A 6 19.26 -60.42 33.75
C ARG A 6 18.25 -59.49 34.42
N PHE A 7 17.89 -59.75 35.67
CA PHE A 7 16.96 -58.89 36.42
C PHE A 7 17.56 -57.51 36.73
N MET A 8 18.84 -57.45 37.10
CA MET A 8 19.54 -56.18 37.31
C MET A 8 19.71 -55.39 36.01
N LEU A 9 19.98 -56.07 34.88
CA LEU A 9 20.05 -55.42 33.56
C LEU A 9 18.70 -54.79 33.18
N VAL A 10 17.59 -55.49 33.41
CA VAL A 10 16.25 -54.98 33.14
C VAL A 10 15.92 -53.78 34.04
N LEU A 11 16.33 -53.80 35.32
CA LEU A 11 16.16 -52.67 36.22
C LEU A 11 16.96 -51.43 35.78
N VAL A 12 18.20 -51.61 35.34
CA VAL A 12 19.05 -50.51 34.87
C VAL A 12 18.51 -49.92 33.56
N VAL A 13 18.08 -50.76 32.62
CA VAL A 13 17.46 -50.31 31.37
C VAL A 13 16.13 -49.61 31.65
N GLY A 14 15.33 -50.12 32.59
CA GLY A 14 14.10 -49.49 33.04
C GLY A 14 14.34 -48.11 33.66
N ALA A 15 15.36 -47.97 34.50
CA ALA A 15 15.73 -46.68 35.11
C ALA A 15 16.24 -45.67 34.06
N LEU A 16 17.05 -46.10 33.09
CA LEU A 16 17.53 -45.27 31.98
C LEU A 16 16.39 -44.77 31.10
N LEU A 17 15.43 -45.64 30.77
CA LEU A 17 14.24 -45.26 29.99
C LEU A 17 13.33 -44.31 30.78
N ALA A 18 13.23 -44.47 32.10
CA ALA A 18 12.48 -43.55 32.96
C ALA A 18 13.13 -42.16 33.02
N VAL A 19 14.47 -42.07 33.12
CA VAL A 19 15.22 -40.80 33.10
C VAL A 19 15.11 -40.11 31.74
N LEU A 20 15.19 -40.86 30.63
CA LEU A 20 14.99 -40.33 29.27
C LEU A 20 13.55 -39.84 29.06
N SER A 21 12.55 -40.57 29.55
CA SER A 21 11.14 -40.16 29.52
C SER A 21 10.90 -38.88 30.33
N PHE A 22 11.46 -38.80 31.53
CA PHE A 22 11.36 -37.62 32.40
C PHE A 22 12.07 -36.39 31.79
N SER A 23 13.19 -36.62 31.08
CA SER A 23 13.93 -35.56 30.39
C SER A 23 13.21 -35.05 29.13
N LEU A 24 12.55 -35.94 28.38
CA LEU A 24 11.73 -35.59 27.21
C LEU A 24 10.42 -34.88 27.60
N GLN A 25 9.90 -35.11 28.82
CA GLN A 25 8.75 -34.35 29.34
C GLN A 25 9.12 -32.91 29.76
N TYR A 26 10.38 -32.65 30.14
CA TYR A 26 10.84 -31.31 30.53
C TYR A 26 11.30 -30.44 29.34
N LEU A 27 11.73 -31.08 28.25
CA LEU A 27 12.09 -30.45 26.99
C LEU A 27 10.95 -30.65 25.97
N HIS A 28 10.00 -29.73 25.91
CA HIS A 28 8.84 -29.73 25.00
C HIS A 28 9.23 -29.92 23.51
N LEU A 29 9.41 -31.17 23.04
CA LEU A 29 9.83 -31.47 21.66
C LEU A 29 8.96 -32.48 20.91
N ILE A 30 7.80 -32.93 21.42
CA ILE A 30 6.83 -33.70 20.62
C ILE A 30 5.39 -33.30 20.97
N PRO A 31 4.55 -32.87 20.00
CA PRO A 31 3.13 -32.67 20.22
C PRO A 31 2.38 -34.00 20.02
N THR A 32 1.84 -34.57 21.10
CA THR A 32 0.87 -35.67 21.03
C THR A 32 -0.51 -35.14 21.42
N ASN A 33 -1.45 -35.16 20.47
CA ASN A 33 -2.87 -35.05 20.79
C ASN A 33 -3.40 -36.44 21.14
N PRO A 34 -4.15 -36.57 22.25
CA PRO A 34 -5.24 -37.54 22.28
C PRO A 34 -6.56 -36.92 22.76
N VAL A 35 -7.63 -37.52 22.24
CA VAL A 35 -9.04 -37.20 22.47
C VAL A 35 -9.51 -37.72 23.86
N ALA A 36 -10.21 -36.82 24.56
CA ALA A 36 -11.20 -36.93 25.67
C ALA A 36 -11.24 -38.14 26.64
N GLU A 37 -11.20 -37.85 27.96
CA GLU A 37 -12.37 -37.96 28.89
C GLU A 37 -12.12 -37.26 30.26
N GLN A 38 -13.20 -36.84 30.94
CA GLN A 38 -13.29 -35.83 32.03
C GLN A 38 -12.87 -36.29 33.44
N ARG A 39 -12.22 -35.39 34.23
CA ARG A 39 -12.82 -34.68 35.41
C ARG A 39 -11.81 -33.83 36.22
N SER A 40 -12.20 -32.56 36.38
CA SER A 40 -11.88 -31.52 37.38
C SER A 40 -10.71 -31.65 38.37
N LEU A 41 -9.88 -30.59 38.45
CA LEU A 41 -9.83 -29.65 39.58
C LEU A 41 -8.93 -28.44 39.25
N GLY A 42 -9.28 -27.28 39.78
CA GLY A 42 -9.02 -25.98 39.16
C GLY A 42 -7.63 -25.38 39.41
N LYS A 43 -7.21 -24.53 38.47
CA LYS A 43 -6.49 -23.26 38.71
C LYS A 43 -6.66 -22.34 37.48
N SER A 44 -6.96 -21.09 37.78
CA SER A 44 -7.46 -20.01 36.91
C SER A 44 -6.79 -19.88 35.54
N ARG A 45 -7.52 -20.23 34.46
CA ARG A 45 -7.24 -19.76 33.09
C ARG A 45 -8.11 -18.53 32.83
N LYS A 46 -7.48 -17.43 32.38
CA LYS A 46 -8.19 -16.28 31.80
C LYS A 46 -9.24 -16.79 30.81
N ARG A 47 -10.51 -16.44 31.00
CA ARG A 47 -11.56 -16.68 30.00
C ARG A 47 -11.12 -16.04 28.68
N VAL A 48 -10.72 -16.87 27.73
CA VAL A 48 -10.81 -16.49 26.32
C VAL A 48 -12.30 -16.51 26.04
N ASN A 49 -12.90 -15.32 25.87
CA ASN A 49 -14.27 -15.25 25.39
C ASN A 49 -14.35 -16.02 24.07
N PRO A 50 -15.31 -16.94 23.90
CA PRO A 50 -15.57 -17.48 22.58
C PRO A 50 -15.83 -16.29 21.66
N VAL A 51 -15.06 -16.20 20.57
CA VAL A 51 -15.35 -15.28 19.48
C VAL A 51 -16.69 -15.76 18.92
N LEU A 52 -17.78 -15.17 19.42
CA LEU A 52 -19.05 -15.20 18.73
C LEU A 52 -18.74 -14.68 17.33
N HIS A 53 -18.86 -15.55 16.33
CA HIS A 53 -19.01 -15.12 14.95
C HIS A 53 -20.37 -14.43 14.84
N THR A 54 -20.44 -13.21 15.38
CA THR A 54 -21.44 -12.24 14.96
C THR A 54 -21.15 -11.94 13.50
N ASP A 55 -22.19 -11.82 12.69
CA ASP A 55 -22.05 -11.25 11.35
C ASP A 55 -21.14 -10.01 11.43
N PRO A 56 -20.21 -9.82 10.47
CA PRO A 56 -19.35 -8.66 10.48
C PRO A 56 -20.23 -7.41 10.62
N PRO A 57 -19.90 -6.49 11.55
CA PRO A 57 -20.73 -5.33 11.80
C PRO A 57 -21.06 -4.66 10.47
N ALA A 58 -22.33 -4.28 10.27
CA ALA A 58 -22.76 -3.51 9.12
C ALA A 58 -21.71 -2.41 8.89
N PRO A 59 -21.09 -2.37 7.70
CA PRO A 59 -19.78 -1.77 7.62
C PRO A 59 -19.91 -0.23 7.64
N ASP A 60 -19.51 0.37 8.76
CA ASP A 60 -19.61 1.79 9.08
C ASP A 60 -18.69 2.68 8.19
N PRO A 61 -19.25 3.58 7.35
CA PRO A 61 -18.47 4.49 6.50
C PRO A 61 -17.46 5.37 7.26
N ILE A 62 -17.72 5.66 8.54
CA ILE A 62 -16.81 6.43 9.39
C ILE A 62 -15.62 5.58 9.82
N ARG A 63 -15.83 4.29 10.13
CA ARG A 63 -14.75 3.34 10.44
C ARG A 63 -13.75 3.21 9.29
N ASP A 64 -14.24 3.09 8.06
CA ASP A 64 -13.38 2.99 6.86
C ASP A 64 -12.58 4.29 6.65
N THR A 65 -13.12 5.42 7.08
CA THR A 65 -12.42 6.72 7.03
C THR A 65 -11.23 6.78 8.01
N HIS A 66 -11.35 6.20 9.21
CA HIS A 66 -10.20 6.10 10.11
C HIS A 66 -9.04 5.29 9.49
N GLN A 67 -9.35 4.22 8.76
CA GLN A 67 -8.34 3.43 8.04
C GLN A 67 -7.69 4.24 6.92
N TYR A 68 -8.49 5.04 6.19
CA TYR A 68 -7.99 5.94 5.15
C TYR A 68 -6.97 6.95 5.67
N CYS A 69 -7.21 7.54 6.85
CA CYS A 69 -6.31 8.52 7.45
C CYS A 69 -4.92 7.95 7.75
N ASN A 70 -4.82 6.62 7.93
CA ASN A 70 -3.58 5.90 8.17
C ASN A 70 -2.71 6.54 9.28
N TYR A 71 -3.30 6.77 10.45
CA TYR A 71 -2.64 7.46 11.56
C TYR A 71 -1.29 6.78 11.90
N PRO A 72 -0.19 7.55 12.04
CA PRO A 72 1.12 6.98 12.35
C PRO A 72 1.28 6.68 13.85
N ASN A 73 0.23 6.19 14.52
CA ASN A 73 0.25 5.77 15.93
C ASN A 73 0.48 4.26 16.08
N LEU A 74 0.17 3.46 15.05
CA LEU A 74 0.40 2.03 15.04
C LEU A 74 1.83 1.68 14.61
N THR A 75 2.34 0.56 15.11
CA THR A 75 3.57 -0.05 14.61
C THR A 75 3.27 -0.67 13.25
N GLU A 76 4.12 -0.38 12.26
CA GLU A 76 4.02 -1.03 10.95
C GLU A 76 4.36 -2.52 11.12
N HIS A 77 3.44 -3.38 10.70
CA HIS A 77 3.65 -4.81 10.59
C HIS A 77 3.40 -5.22 9.14
N GLY A 78 4.09 -6.25 8.67
CA GLY A 78 3.86 -6.78 7.34
C GLY A 78 4.77 -7.93 6.97
N TRP A 79 4.38 -8.62 5.90
CA TRP A 79 5.03 -9.78 5.34
C TRP A 79 6.23 -9.43 4.46
N GLU A 80 6.53 -8.14 4.27
CA GLU A 80 7.70 -7.69 3.50
C GLU A 80 8.97 -8.40 3.96
N GLY A 81 9.72 -8.96 3.02
CA GLY A 81 10.98 -9.67 3.29
C GLY A 81 10.84 -10.94 4.12
N HIS A 82 9.65 -11.47 4.38
CA HIS A 82 9.51 -12.81 4.99
C HIS A 82 9.58 -13.86 3.89
N SER A 83 10.36 -14.92 4.03
CA SER A 83 10.42 -15.98 3.02
C SER A 83 10.70 -17.33 3.68
N PRO A 84 10.44 -18.44 2.98
CA PRO A 84 10.95 -19.74 3.41
C PRO A 84 12.48 -19.73 3.46
N ALA A 85 13.04 -20.71 4.19
CA ALA A 85 14.47 -20.99 4.16
C ALA A 85 14.94 -21.23 2.72
N ASP A 86 16.18 -20.84 2.42
CA ASP A 86 16.85 -21.01 1.12
C ASP A 86 16.34 -20.14 -0.05
N TYR A 87 15.38 -19.24 0.18
CA TYR A 87 14.98 -18.23 -0.80
C TYR A 87 15.82 -16.96 -0.63
N ARG A 88 16.28 -16.41 -1.75
CA ARG A 88 17.06 -15.18 -1.79
C ARG A 88 16.27 -14.06 -2.46
N LEU A 89 16.11 -12.93 -1.77
CA LEU A 89 15.55 -11.72 -2.34
C LEU A 89 16.52 -11.11 -3.37
N LEU A 90 16.02 -10.80 -4.56
CA LEU A 90 16.82 -10.26 -5.66
C LEU A 90 16.49 -8.80 -5.99
N SER A 91 15.23 -8.38 -5.87
CA SER A 91 14.81 -7.01 -6.19
C SER A 91 13.49 -6.67 -5.52
N VAL A 92 13.29 -5.38 -5.23
CA VAL A 92 12.07 -4.84 -4.64
C VAL A 92 11.65 -3.57 -5.39
N HIS A 93 10.40 -3.54 -5.83
CA HIS A 93 9.78 -2.38 -6.47
C HIS A 93 8.62 -1.89 -5.61
N VAL A 94 8.66 -0.63 -5.18
CA VAL A 94 7.68 -0.04 -4.27
C VAL A 94 7.00 1.13 -4.96
N MET A 95 5.68 1.10 -5.04
CA MET A 95 4.86 2.27 -5.34
C MET A 95 4.20 2.75 -4.06
N ILE A 96 4.31 4.05 -3.78
CA ILE A 96 3.64 4.68 -2.64
C ILE A 96 2.65 5.75 -3.11
N ARG A 97 1.50 5.85 -2.43
CA ARG A 97 0.71 7.09 -2.44
C ARG A 97 1.40 8.09 -1.54
N HIS A 98 1.36 9.37 -1.86
CA HIS A 98 1.78 10.41 -0.91
C HIS A 98 1.06 10.29 0.45
N GLY A 99 1.67 10.88 1.47
CA GLY A 99 1.12 10.90 2.82
C GLY A 99 -0.04 11.88 2.98
N ASP A 100 -0.49 12.00 4.23
CA ASP A 100 -1.47 12.98 4.67
C ASP A 100 -1.08 14.41 4.26
N ARG A 101 -2.09 15.18 3.86
CA ARG A 101 -1.92 16.50 3.24
C ARG A 101 -3.07 17.44 3.59
N PHE A 102 -2.81 18.72 3.46
CA PHE A 102 -3.84 19.75 3.43
C PHE A 102 -4.80 19.52 2.23
N PRO A 103 -6.08 19.94 2.30
CA PRO A 103 -7.03 19.73 1.21
C PRO A 103 -6.58 20.45 -0.08
N LEU A 104 -6.95 19.86 -1.21
CA LEU A 104 -6.88 20.41 -2.57
C LEU A 104 -8.05 21.36 -2.85
N TYR A 105 -9.19 21.19 -2.17
CA TYR A 105 -10.38 22.02 -2.36
C TYR A 105 -10.85 22.65 -1.05
N SER A 106 -11.28 23.90 -1.10
CA SER A 106 -11.87 24.60 0.05
C SER A 106 -13.39 24.50 0.01
N ILE A 107 -14.03 24.44 1.17
CA ILE A 107 -15.48 24.64 1.25
C ILE A 107 -15.76 26.15 1.16
N PRO A 108 -16.67 26.62 0.28
CA PRO A 108 -17.01 28.04 0.19
C PRO A 108 -17.54 28.59 1.51
N LYS A 109 -17.22 29.86 1.82
CA LYS A 109 -17.66 30.55 3.04
C LYS A 109 -17.30 29.82 4.34
N THR A 110 -16.16 29.13 4.36
CA THR A 110 -15.60 28.57 5.59
C THR A 110 -14.17 29.06 5.81
N LYS A 111 -13.73 29.04 7.06
CA LYS A 111 -12.31 29.26 7.39
C LYS A 111 -11.47 28.07 6.92
N LYS A 112 -10.19 28.33 6.60
CA LYS A 112 -9.22 27.28 6.32
C LYS A 112 -8.95 26.47 7.60
N PRO A 113 -8.73 25.15 7.51
CA PRO A 113 -8.23 24.37 8.63
C PRO A 113 -6.93 24.97 9.18
N ALA A 114 -6.83 25.12 10.49
CA ALA A 114 -5.63 25.65 11.15
C ALA A 114 -4.58 24.54 11.30
N ILE A 115 -3.89 24.21 10.20
CA ILE A 115 -2.84 23.19 10.17
C ILE A 115 -1.51 23.89 9.85
N ASP A 116 -0.52 23.59 10.68
CA ASP A 116 0.86 24.07 10.53
C ASP A 116 1.69 23.01 9.79
N CYS A 117 2.23 23.40 8.64
CA CYS A 117 3.03 22.56 7.75
C CYS A 117 4.55 22.72 7.97
N VAL A 118 5.01 23.58 8.89
CA VAL A 118 6.42 23.65 9.29
C VAL A 118 6.76 22.44 10.14
N LEU A 119 7.71 21.61 9.72
CA LEU A 119 8.07 20.40 10.46
C LEU A 119 8.76 20.70 11.80
N SER A 120 8.35 19.98 12.84
CA SER A 120 8.94 20.07 14.18
C SER A 120 8.94 18.70 14.85
N ASP A 121 10.11 18.24 15.28
CA ASP A 121 10.29 16.98 16.02
C ASP A 121 9.62 16.99 17.42
N LYS A 122 9.38 18.19 17.96
CA LYS A 122 8.66 18.44 19.21
C LYS A 122 7.14 18.32 19.07
N ARG A 123 6.58 18.47 17.86
CA ARG A 123 5.13 18.37 17.61
C ARG A 123 4.73 16.92 17.32
N LYS A 124 3.52 16.51 17.72
CA LYS A 124 2.96 15.20 17.37
C LYS A 124 2.10 15.28 16.10
N PRO A 125 2.06 14.21 15.27
CA PRO A 125 2.88 13.00 15.39
C PRO A 125 4.35 13.27 15.06
N SER A 126 5.27 12.48 15.65
CA SER A 126 6.71 12.62 15.44
C SER A 126 7.34 11.24 15.20
N HIS A 127 8.56 11.23 14.69
CA HIS A 127 9.36 10.03 14.47
C HIS A 127 10.79 10.27 14.98
N PRO A 128 11.49 9.26 15.54
CA PRO A 128 12.89 9.42 15.97
C PRO A 128 13.84 9.94 14.88
N LEU A 129 13.51 9.67 13.62
CA LEU A 129 14.30 10.13 12.46
C LEU A 129 13.93 11.54 11.98
N LEU A 130 12.89 12.20 12.51
CA LEU A 130 12.34 13.44 11.96
C LEU A 130 13.35 14.60 11.99
N ALA A 131 14.05 14.82 13.11
CA ALA A 131 15.06 15.88 13.22
C ALA A 131 16.23 15.68 12.24
N SER A 132 16.70 14.44 12.12
CA SER A 132 17.77 14.09 11.16
C SER A 132 17.29 14.21 9.71
N PHE A 133 16.02 13.87 9.44
CA PHE A 133 15.41 14.03 8.12
C PHE A 133 15.39 15.51 7.71
N ILE A 134 14.90 16.40 8.58
CA ILE A 134 14.85 17.84 8.32
C ILE A 134 16.25 18.37 7.97
N SER A 135 17.25 18.03 8.80
CA SER A 135 18.64 18.45 8.60
C SER A 135 19.23 17.89 7.30
N HIS A 136 18.89 16.65 6.94
CA HIS A 136 19.41 16.00 5.74
C HIS A 136 18.78 16.54 4.45
N MET A 137 17.50 16.94 4.49
CA MET A 137 16.81 17.52 3.32
C MET A 137 17.37 18.88 2.92
N ALA A 138 17.96 19.63 3.86
CA ALA A 138 18.69 20.87 3.55
C ALA A 138 19.88 20.66 2.60
N LEU A 139 20.41 19.44 2.54
CA LEU A 139 21.51 19.06 1.64
C LEU A 139 21.02 18.58 0.26
N GLY A 140 19.71 18.60 0.00
CA GLY A 140 19.09 18.07 -1.21
C GLY A 140 19.57 18.70 -2.52
N GLY A 141 20.15 19.91 -2.48
CA GLY A 141 20.77 20.56 -3.63
C GLY A 141 21.96 19.78 -4.22
N ARG A 142 22.54 18.83 -3.48
CA ARG A 142 23.64 17.96 -3.93
C ARG A 142 23.18 16.74 -4.74
N GLY A 143 21.86 16.52 -4.83
CA GLY A 143 21.28 15.43 -5.62
C GLY A 143 21.26 15.69 -7.12
N HIS A 144 21.10 14.63 -7.91
CA HIS A 144 20.80 14.74 -9.33
C HIS A 144 19.27 14.76 -9.54
N TRP A 145 18.78 15.78 -10.21
CA TRP A 145 17.35 16.04 -10.39
C TRP A 145 17.01 16.22 -11.85
N ASP A 146 15.87 15.68 -12.28
CA ASP A 146 15.22 16.19 -13.48
C ASP A 146 14.86 17.68 -13.28
N ALA A 147 15.05 18.49 -14.32
CA ALA A 147 15.05 19.96 -14.22
C ALA A 147 13.80 20.54 -13.53
N SER A 148 12.63 20.00 -13.85
CA SER A 148 11.33 20.35 -13.27
C SER A 148 11.17 20.04 -11.78
N LEU A 149 11.92 19.08 -11.24
CA LEU A 149 11.93 18.74 -9.82
C LEU A 149 12.92 19.58 -9.03
N GLY A 150 13.87 20.25 -9.71
CA GLY A 150 14.93 21.06 -9.09
C GLY A 150 14.38 22.22 -8.25
N SER A 151 13.29 22.83 -8.70
CA SER A 151 12.63 23.99 -8.06
C SER A 151 11.65 23.63 -6.95
N LEU A 152 11.25 22.36 -6.82
CA LEU A 152 10.29 21.95 -5.80
C LEU A 152 10.93 21.91 -4.40
N PRO A 153 10.22 22.39 -3.36
CA PRO A 153 10.73 22.37 -2.01
C PRO A 153 10.87 20.94 -1.48
N ARG A 154 11.99 20.66 -0.80
CA ARG A 154 12.28 19.33 -0.24
C ARG A 154 11.51 19.01 1.04
N LEU A 155 10.95 20.02 1.69
CA LEU A 155 10.12 19.93 2.89
C LEU A 155 8.92 20.86 2.78
N PRO A 156 7.78 20.53 3.42
CA PRO A 156 6.74 21.52 3.70
C PRO A 156 7.26 22.53 4.74
N ASN A 157 6.86 23.80 4.60
CA ASN A 157 7.45 24.87 5.43
C ASN A 157 6.55 26.10 5.61
N HIS A 158 5.23 25.96 5.42
CA HIS A 158 4.29 27.06 5.68
C HIS A 158 3.63 26.91 7.06
N SER A 159 3.66 27.97 7.86
CA SER A 159 3.00 28.00 9.19
C SER A 159 1.47 27.91 9.07
N THR A 160 0.93 28.28 7.91
CA THR A 160 -0.43 27.96 7.47
C THR A 160 -0.31 27.20 6.15
N CYS A 161 -0.65 25.92 6.15
CA CYS A 161 -0.51 25.06 4.97
C CYS A 161 -1.19 25.63 3.72
N GLU A 162 -0.56 25.41 2.57
CA GLU A 162 -1.16 25.65 1.26
C GLU A 162 -2.00 24.46 0.76
N MET A 163 -2.85 24.70 -0.24
CA MET A 163 -3.72 23.67 -0.81
C MET A 163 -2.90 22.50 -1.35
N GLY A 164 -3.16 21.29 -0.83
CA GLY A 164 -2.45 20.08 -1.23
C GLY A 164 -1.01 19.96 -0.74
N GLU A 165 -0.58 20.80 0.20
CA GLU A 165 0.73 20.69 0.87
C GLU A 165 0.78 19.45 1.79
N LEU A 166 1.92 18.77 1.82
CA LEU A 166 2.12 17.62 2.69
C LEU A 166 2.22 18.09 4.16
N THR A 167 1.56 17.40 5.08
CA THR A 167 1.65 17.75 6.51
C THR A 167 2.78 16.98 7.20
N GLN A 168 3.07 17.34 8.45
CA GLN A 168 3.97 16.53 9.28
C GLN A 168 3.47 15.09 9.47
N THR A 169 2.15 14.87 9.54
CA THR A 169 1.57 13.53 9.58
C THR A 169 1.99 12.73 8.34
N GLY A 170 1.89 13.33 7.15
CA GLY A 170 2.30 12.69 5.90
C GLY A 170 3.80 12.35 5.85
N VAL A 171 4.66 13.25 6.34
CA VAL A 171 6.10 12.99 6.47
C VAL A 171 6.36 11.81 7.42
N VAL A 172 5.74 11.81 8.59
CA VAL A 172 5.93 10.76 9.61
C VAL A 172 5.42 9.41 9.13
N GLN A 173 4.28 9.36 8.43
CA GLN A 173 3.77 8.14 7.79
C GLN A 173 4.83 7.51 6.87
N HIS A 174 5.49 8.33 6.04
CA HIS A 174 6.52 7.82 5.13
C HIS A 174 7.84 7.49 5.81
N LEU A 175 8.25 8.22 6.85
CA LEU A 175 9.40 7.82 7.67
C LEU A 175 9.18 6.43 8.29
N LYS A 176 7.96 6.13 8.75
CA LYS A 176 7.59 4.80 9.26
C LYS A 176 7.63 3.73 8.18
N ASN A 177 7.01 3.97 7.03
CA ASN A 177 7.07 3.05 5.89
C ASN A 177 8.52 2.74 5.49
N GLY A 178 9.36 3.78 5.38
CA GLY A 178 10.77 3.62 5.06
C GLY A 178 11.52 2.80 6.10
N ASP A 179 11.34 3.11 7.40
CA ASP A 179 11.99 2.37 8.48
C ASP A 179 11.57 0.89 8.51
N HIS A 180 10.27 0.59 8.34
CA HIS A 180 9.78 -0.78 8.22
C HIS A 180 10.49 -1.54 7.10
N LEU A 181 10.54 -0.95 5.90
CA LEU A 181 11.18 -1.57 4.74
C LEU A 181 12.71 -1.65 4.90
N ARG A 182 13.34 -0.77 5.69
CA ARG A 182 14.76 -0.87 6.07
C ARG A 182 15.02 -2.13 6.90
N GLN A 183 14.16 -2.41 7.89
CA GLN A 183 14.30 -3.64 8.68
C GLN A 183 14.14 -4.88 7.78
N ALA A 184 13.12 -4.85 6.90
CA ALA A 184 12.81 -5.96 6.01
C ALA A 184 13.91 -6.21 4.97
N TYR A 185 14.41 -5.19 4.27
CA TYR A 185 15.23 -5.41 3.07
C TYR A 185 16.71 -5.09 3.25
N ILE A 186 17.05 -4.12 4.09
CA ILE A 186 18.44 -3.76 4.33
C ILE A 186 19.00 -4.65 5.44
N LYS A 187 18.37 -4.67 6.61
CA LYS A 187 18.93 -5.40 7.76
C LYS A 187 18.83 -6.92 7.63
N ARG A 188 17.69 -7.43 7.15
CA ARG A 188 17.46 -8.88 7.04
C ARG A 188 18.04 -9.48 5.75
N HIS A 189 17.92 -8.78 4.62
CA HIS A 189 18.29 -9.32 3.30
C HIS A 189 19.55 -8.72 2.69
N ASN A 190 20.12 -7.65 3.28
CA ASN A 190 21.25 -6.91 2.71
C ASN A 190 21.05 -6.58 1.22
N LEU A 191 19.82 -6.16 0.87
CA LEU A 191 19.42 -5.91 -0.51
C LEU A 191 20.26 -4.79 -1.16
N LEU A 192 20.58 -3.76 -0.38
CA LEU A 192 21.52 -2.71 -0.73
C LEU A 192 22.56 -2.58 0.37
N THR A 193 23.83 -2.53 -0.02
CA THR A 193 24.96 -2.25 0.86
C THR A 193 25.20 -0.74 0.99
N ALA A 194 26.02 -0.32 1.96
CA ALA A 194 26.34 1.10 2.17
C ALA A 194 27.02 1.76 0.96
N ASP A 195 27.74 0.99 0.16
CA ASP A 195 28.47 1.40 -1.05
C ASP A 195 27.65 1.25 -2.35
N TRP A 196 26.31 1.25 -2.25
CA TRP A 196 25.42 1.12 -3.41
C TRP A 196 25.77 2.09 -4.56
N SER A 197 25.60 1.60 -5.78
CA SER A 197 25.80 2.39 -7.00
C SER A 197 24.50 3.06 -7.46
N PRO A 198 24.55 4.22 -8.15
CA PRO A 198 23.36 4.91 -8.65
C PRO A 198 22.42 4.08 -9.53
N ARG A 199 22.90 2.97 -10.11
CA ARG A 199 22.09 2.04 -10.91
C ARG A 199 21.23 1.10 -10.06
N GLN A 200 21.61 0.85 -8.81
CA GLN A 200 20.92 -0.09 -7.93
C GLN A 200 19.72 0.52 -7.21
N LEU A 201 19.64 1.86 -7.16
CA LEU A 201 18.56 2.62 -6.56
C LEU A 201 17.86 3.48 -7.62
N TRP A 202 16.63 3.09 -7.97
CA TRP A 202 15.78 3.89 -8.87
C TRP A 202 14.76 4.68 -8.05
N VAL A 203 14.72 6.00 -8.21
CA VAL A 203 13.71 6.85 -7.54
C VAL A 203 13.02 7.71 -8.58
N GLU A 204 11.69 7.65 -8.58
CA GLU A 204 10.84 8.47 -9.44
C GLU A 204 9.61 9.00 -8.70
N THR A 205 9.14 10.18 -9.12
CA THR A 205 7.98 10.83 -8.52
C THR A 205 7.25 11.69 -9.54
N THR A 206 5.96 11.96 -9.32
CA THR A 206 5.28 13.00 -10.11
C THR A 206 5.77 14.39 -9.75
N GLY A 207 5.52 15.37 -10.62
CA GLY A 207 5.90 16.78 -10.41
C GLY A 207 5.09 17.53 -9.34
N LYS A 208 4.68 16.88 -8.25
CA LYS A 208 3.97 17.52 -7.13
C LYS A 208 4.85 17.49 -5.87
N SER A 209 4.93 18.62 -5.17
CA SER A 209 5.76 18.73 -3.94
C SER A 209 5.42 17.64 -2.92
N ARG A 210 4.13 17.36 -2.70
CA ARG A 210 3.69 16.31 -1.76
C ARG A 210 4.15 14.89 -2.12
N THR A 211 4.24 14.55 -3.41
CA THR A 211 4.74 13.22 -3.82
C THR A 211 6.26 13.18 -3.67
N LEU A 212 6.95 14.22 -4.13
CA LEU A 212 8.39 14.32 -3.96
C LEU A 212 8.81 14.22 -2.48
N GLN A 213 8.20 15.03 -1.61
CA GLN A 213 8.48 15.07 -0.18
C GLN A 213 8.14 13.73 0.51
N SER A 214 7.05 13.07 0.10
CA SER A 214 6.69 11.72 0.58
C SER A 214 7.73 10.68 0.18
N GLY A 215 8.19 10.70 -1.08
CA GLY A 215 9.26 9.84 -1.58
C GLY A 215 10.58 10.05 -0.83
N LEU A 216 10.95 11.30 -0.55
CA LEU A 216 12.15 11.63 0.21
C LEU A 216 12.07 11.21 1.69
N ALA A 217 10.91 11.41 2.33
CA ALA A 217 10.66 10.93 3.69
C ALA A 217 10.74 9.40 3.76
N PHE A 218 10.14 8.71 2.80
CA PHE A 218 10.25 7.25 2.69
C PHE A 218 11.71 6.83 2.50
N LEU A 219 12.42 7.44 1.55
CA LEU A 219 13.79 7.08 1.24
C LEU A 219 14.73 7.31 2.44
N PHE A 220 14.53 8.38 3.19
CA PHE A 220 15.31 8.64 4.40
C PHE A 220 15.03 7.63 5.52
N GLY A 221 13.77 7.18 5.66
CA GLY A 221 13.43 6.07 6.52
C GLY A 221 14.12 4.76 6.06
N PHE A 222 14.15 4.52 4.76
CA PHE A 222 14.71 3.32 4.15
C PHE A 222 16.25 3.25 4.20
N LEU A 223 16.92 4.35 3.83
CA LEU A 223 18.37 4.53 3.79
C LEU A 223 18.76 5.83 4.53
N PRO A 224 18.84 5.84 5.86
CA PRO A 224 19.24 7.02 6.60
C PRO A 224 20.59 7.55 6.15
N ARG A 225 20.70 8.87 5.99
CA ARG A 225 21.95 9.55 5.62
C ARG A 225 22.55 9.06 4.29
N PHE A 226 21.70 8.71 3.33
CA PHE A 226 22.15 8.36 1.98
C PHE A 226 23.00 9.49 1.37
N ASP A 227 23.92 9.13 0.48
CA ASP A 227 24.75 10.11 -0.23
C ASP A 227 23.94 10.77 -1.36
N TRP A 228 23.65 12.06 -1.21
CA TRP A 228 22.93 12.85 -2.21
C TRP A 228 23.61 12.81 -3.59
N SER A 229 24.94 12.82 -3.65
CA SER A 229 25.67 12.83 -4.92
C SER A 229 25.46 11.56 -5.75
N ARG A 230 24.97 10.48 -5.13
CA ARG A 230 24.64 9.22 -5.80
C ARG A 230 23.16 9.11 -6.15
N LEU A 231 22.32 9.98 -5.61
CA LEU A 231 20.88 9.91 -5.79
C LEU A 231 20.45 10.66 -7.06
N THR A 232 19.76 9.95 -7.95
CA THR A 232 19.03 10.54 -9.07
C THR A 232 17.54 10.40 -8.87
N VAL A 233 16.82 11.52 -8.84
CA VAL A 233 15.35 11.56 -8.72
C VAL A 233 14.75 12.00 -10.05
N ARG A 234 13.91 11.14 -10.60
CA ARG A 234 13.32 11.30 -11.94
C ARG A 234 11.85 11.72 -11.86
N GLN A 235 11.41 12.55 -12.79
CA GLN A 235 10.00 12.93 -12.90
C GLN A 235 9.23 11.90 -13.72
N GLN A 236 8.03 11.57 -13.24
CA GLN A 236 6.97 10.96 -14.05
C GLN A 236 5.95 12.04 -14.42
N TRP A 237 5.88 12.36 -15.71
CA TRP A 237 5.04 13.42 -16.26
C TRP A 237 3.55 13.10 -16.22
N SER A 238 3.23 11.82 -16.34
CA SER A 238 1.86 11.32 -16.21
C SER A 238 1.62 10.73 -14.83
N THR A 239 0.46 11.03 -14.26
CA THR A 239 -0.02 10.36 -13.04
C THR A 239 -0.26 8.86 -13.24
N LEU A 240 -0.26 8.36 -14.47
CA LEU A 240 -0.35 6.93 -14.80
C LEU A 240 1.03 6.26 -14.92
N PHE A 241 2.14 6.98 -14.76
CA PHE A 241 3.50 6.44 -14.85
C PHE A 241 3.80 5.76 -16.20
N CYS A 242 3.15 6.25 -17.26
CA CYS A 242 3.19 5.63 -18.58
C CYS A 242 4.41 5.96 -19.44
N GLY A 243 5.27 6.89 -19.01
CA GLY A 243 6.48 7.27 -19.75
C GLY A 243 6.15 7.69 -21.20
N SER A 244 6.83 7.09 -22.18
CA SER A 244 6.55 7.30 -23.60
C SER A 244 5.35 6.50 -24.13
N SER A 245 4.79 5.58 -23.34
CA SER A 245 3.69 4.68 -23.72
C SER A 245 2.35 5.17 -23.18
N CYS A 246 2.13 6.48 -23.18
CA CYS A 246 0.91 7.09 -22.64
C CYS A 246 -0.26 7.16 -23.63
N ASP A 247 0.01 7.02 -24.94
CA ASP A 247 -1.01 7.04 -25.98
C ASP A 247 -1.84 5.74 -25.94
N CYS A 248 -3.12 5.89 -25.66
CA CYS A 248 -4.07 4.79 -25.59
C CYS A 248 -5.51 5.33 -25.64
N PRO A 249 -6.08 5.57 -26.84
CA PRO A 249 -7.42 6.15 -26.97
C PRO A 249 -8.52 5.32 -26.30
N ALA A 250 -8.46 3.99 -26.38
CA ALA A 250 -9.46 3.10 -25.77
C ALA A 250 -9.54 3.25 -24.24
N ARG A 251 -8.42 3.52 -23.56
CA ARG A 251 -8.38 3.79 -22.11
C ARG A 251 -9.32 4.92 -21.73
N ASN A 252 -9.27 6.03 -22.46
CA ASN A 252 -10.08 7.21 -22.16
C ASN A 252 -11.58 6.91 -22.37
N ARG A 253 -11.94 6.11 -23.37
CA ARG A 253 -13.34 5.70 -23.59
C ARG A 253 -13.93 4.94 -22.40
N TYR A 254 -13.20 3.98 -21.83
CA TYR A 254 -13.66 3.26 -20.65
C TYR A 254 -13.75 4.15 -19.42
N LEU A 255 -12.82 5.10 -19.27
CA LEU A 255 -12.89 6.09 -18.19
C LEU A 255 -14.13 6.99 -18.33
N ASP A 256 -14.45 7.45 -19.53
CA ASP A 256 -15.64 8.26 -19.80
C ASP A 256 -16.94 7.50 -19.50
N GLN A 257 -17.00 6.21 -19.87
CA GLN A 257 -18.14 5.34 -19.56
C GLN A 257 -18.31 5.17 -18.04
N GLU A 258 -17.21 4.94 -17.32
CA GLU A 258 -17.21 4.82 -15.86
C GLU A 258 -17.63 6.14 -15.18
N GLN A 259 -17.12 7.28 -15.65
CA GLN A 259 -17.52 8.59 -15.13
C GLN A 259 -19.01 8.87 -15.34
N ARG A 260 -19.58 8.46 -16.49
CA ARG A 260 -21.03 8.56 -16.74
C ARG A 260 -21.83 7.65 -15.80
N ARG A 261 -21.34 6.44 -15.50
CA ARG A 261 -21.96 5.54 -14.50
C ARG A 261 -21.97 6.19 -13.13
N GLN A 262 -20.80 6.60 -12.63
CA GLN A 262 -20.65 7.29 -11.34
C GLN A 262 -21.57 8.52 -11.24
N TYR A 263 -21.63 9.33 -12.30
CA TYR A 263 -22.51 10.49 -12.33
C TYR A 263 -23.98 10.10 -12.18
N ARG A 264 -24.46 9.09 -12.93
CA ARG A 264 -25.85 8.60 -12.85
C ARG A 264 -26.20 8.07 -11.48
N GLN A 265 -25.31 7.29 -10.86
CA GLN A 265 -25.51 6.79 -9.51
C GLN A 265 -25.60 7.95 -8.50
N ARG A 266 -24.69 8.92 -8.59
CA ARG A 266 -24.68 10.08 -7.70
C ARG A 266 -25.96 10.90 -7.77
N ILE A 267 -26.51 11.15 -8.97
CA ILE A 267 -27.75 11.93 -9.12
C ILE A 267 -29.01 11.15 -8.72
N ALA A 268 -28.95 9.82 -8.69
CA ALA A 268 -30.05 8.97 -8.22
C ALA A 268 -30.16 8.94 -6.68
N ASP A 269 -29.11 9.35 -5.98
CA ASP A 269 -29.04 9.36 -4.52
C ASP A 269 -29.76 10.57 -3.91
N THR A 270 -31.03 10.38 -3.56
CA THR A 270 -31.88 11.43 -2.98
C THR A 270 -31.41 11.91 -1.61
N GLU A 271 -30.78 11.05 -0.80
CA GLU A 271 -30.26 11.43 0.51
C GLU A 271 -29.01 12.30 0.36
N LEU A 272 -28.11 11.95 -0.55
CA LEU A 272 -26.94 12.77 -0.89
C LEU A 272 -27.38 14.14 -1.40
N GLU A 273 -28.34 14.20 -2.31
CA GLU A 273 -28.83 15.48 -2.86
C GLU A 273 -29.40 16.38 -1.75
N ARG A 274 -30.28 15.84 -0.88
CA ARG A 274 -30.81 16.57 0.29
C ARG A 274 -29.70 17.04 1.24
N THR A 275 -28.67 16.21 1.42
CA THR A 275 -27.50 16.54 2.25
C THR A 275 -26.74 17.72 1.66
N TYR A 276 -26.45 17.73 0.35
CA TYR A 276 -25.78 18.86 -0.32
C TYR A 276 -26.61 20.15 -0.28
N VAL A 277 -27.94 20.06 -0.44
CA VAL A 277 -28.84 21.20 -0.29
C VAL A 277 -28.79 21.77 1.12
N THR A 278 -28.82 20.89 2.14
CA THR A 278 -28.71 21.30 3.56
C THR A 278 -27.37 21.97 3.84
N MET A 279 -26.27 21.37 3.39
CA MET A 279 -24.93 21.95 3.52
C MET A 279 -24.83 23.32 2.86
N ALA A 280 -25.33 23.46 1.63
CA ALA A 280 -25.31 24.72 0.91
C ALA A 280 -26.12 25.81 1.63
N LYS A 281 -27.30 25.46 2.16
CA LYS A 281 -28.14 26.36 2.97
C LYS A 281 -27.41 26.84 4.24
N MET A 282 -26.78 25.93 5.00
CA MET A 282 -26.02 26.28 6.21
C MET A 282 -24.86 27.24 5.91
N LEU A 283 -24.17 27.02 4.79
CA LEU A 283 -23.07 27.87 4.33
C LEU A 283 -23.55 29.18 3.68
N GLY A 284 -24.86 29.32 3.43
CA GLY A 284 -25.43 30.47 2.72
C GLY A 284 -24.95 30.58 1.27
N VAL A 285 -24.78 29.45 0.57
CA VAL A 285 -24.39 29.40 -0.84
C VAL A 285 -25.42 28.66 -1.68
N ALA A 286 -25.43 28.88 -2.99
CA ALA A 286 -26.20 28.04 -3.91
C ALA A 286 -25.57 26.64 -4.03
N THR A 287 -26.40 25.59 -4.09
CA THR A 287 -25.94 24.18 -4.17
C THR A 287 -24.94 23.95 -5.31
N LYS A 288 -25.14 24.60 -6.46
CA LYS A 288 -24.24 24.52 -7.64
C LYS A 288 -22.79 24.98 -7.37
N ILE A 289 -22.57 25.77 -6.32
CA ILE A 289 -21.24 26.26 -5.93
C ILE A 289 -20.50 25.20 -5.10
N LEU A 290 -21.23 24.35 -4.37
CA LEU A 290 -20.69 23.27 -3.56
C LEU A 290 -20.49 22.02 -4.43
N ARG A 291 -19.41 22.00 -5.24
CA ARG A 291 -19.08 20.83 -6.07
C ARG A 291 -18.72 19.64 -5.18
N ALA A 292 -18.94 18.43 -5.68
CA ALA A 292 -18.72 17.19 -4.90
C ALA A 292 -17.31 17.07 -4.31
N ALA A 293 -16.29 17.54 -5.03
CA ALA A 293 -14.91 17.49 -4.57
C ALA A 293 -14.63 18.38 -3.34
N ASN A 294 -15.37 19.48 -3.15
CA ASN A 294 -15.15 20.42 -2.06
C ASN A 294 -15.36 19.77 -0.68
N PRO A 295 -16.56 19.23 -0.34
CA PRO A 295 -16.77 18.64 0.97
C PRO A 295 -16.08 17.29 1.13
N VAL A 296 -15.92 16.48 0.06
CA VAL A 296 -15.23 15.18 0.14
C VAL A 296 -13.80 15.34 0.66
N ASP A 297 -13.01 16.21 0.05
CA ASP A 297 -11.58 16.34 0.36
C ASP A 297 -11.35 17.20 1.62
N ALA A 298 -12.10 18.30 1.79
CA ALA A 298 -11.96 19.16 2.95
C ALA A 298 -12.42 18.51 4.26
N LEU A 299 -13.61 17.90 4.29
CA LEU A 299 -14.12 17.26 5.52
C LEU A 299 -13.25 16.07 5.92
N LEU A 300 -12.69 15.35 4.95
CA LEU A 300 -11.73 14.28 5.19
C LEU A 300 -10.46 14.79 5.87
N CYS A 301 -9.94 15.96 5.47
CA CYS A 301 -8.82 16.59 6.17
C CYS A 301 -9.19 16.97 7.60
N HIS A 302 -10.35 17.63 7.82
CA HIS A 302 -10.80 17.94 9.18
C HIS A 302 -10.89 16.68 10.04
N PHE A 303 -11.47 15.61 9.50
CA PHE A 303 -11.60 14.33 10.17
C PHE A 303 -10.24 13.72 10.51
N CYS A 304 -9.32 13.62 9.55
CA CYS A 304 -7.99 13.03 9.76
C CYS A 304 -7.08 13.86 10.69
N HIS A 305 -7.37 15.14 10.88
CA HIS A 305 -6.64 16.00 11.82
C HIS A 305 -7.34 16.16 13.17
N GLY A 306 -8.49 15.49 13.39
CA GLY A 306 -9.28 15.66 14.62
C GLY A 306 -9.77 17.09 14.83
N LEU A 307 -9.95 17.85 13.75
CA LEU A 307 -10.43 19.22 13.77
C LEU A 307 -11.96 19.26 13.74
N PRO A 308 -12.60 20.25 14.39
CA PRO A 308 -14.03 20.47 14.24
C PRO A 308 -14.34 20.75 12.77
N PHE A 309 -15.48 20.25 12.30
CA PHE A 309 -15.93 20.54 10.95
C PHE A 309 -16.26 22.02 10.78
N PRO A 310 -16.04 22.58 9.57
CA PRO A 310 -16.05 24.01 9.39
C PRO A 310 -17.46 24.60 9.48
N CYS A 311 -17.53 25.80 10.05
CA CYS A 311 -18.75 26.59 10.19
C CYS A 311 -18.80 27.74 9.19
N SER A 312 -20.01 28.21 8.90
CA SER A 312 -20.23 29.34 8.01
C SER A 312 -19.53 30.61 8.51
N SER A 313 -18.79 31.28 7.64
CA SER A 313 -18.07 32.52 7.95
C SER A 313 -18.95 33.78 7.89
N THR A 314 -20.23 33.67 7.52
CA THR A 314 -21.13 34.82 7.29
C THR A 314 -21.87 35.30 8.54
N GLN A 315 -21.69 34.69 9.71
CA GLN A 315 -22.36 35.09 10.97
C GLN A 315 -21.39 35.78 11.93
N THR A 316 -20.96 37.01 11.63
CA THR A 316 -20.14 37.84 12.54
C THR A 316 -20.85 39.11 13.02
N THR A 317 -22.17 39.24 12.82
CA THR A 317 -22.91 40.48 13.10
C THR A 317 -24.03 40.36 14.14
N SER A 318 -24.17 39.25 14.87
CA SER A 318 -25.13 39.14 15.99
C SER A 318 -24.39 38.89 17.30
N ASN A 319 -24.61 39.76 18.30
CA ASN A 319 -24.02 39.74 19.64
C ASN A 319 -24.56 38.60 20.54
N THR A 320 -24.97 37.46 19.96
CA THR A 320 -25.24 36.22 20.69
C THR A 320 -24.10 35.24 20.42
N PRO A 321 -23.61 34.50 21.42
CA PRO A 321 -22.66 33.41 21.20
C PRO A 321 -23.41 32.20 20.63
N ASP A 322 -23.99 32.35 19.43
CA ASP A 322 -24.57 31.24 18.68
C ASP A 322 -23.51 30.69 17.73
N GLU A 323 -23.22 29.40 17.89
CA GLU A 323 -22.40 28.58 17.00
C GLU A 323 -22.93 28.72 15.56
N GLY A 324 -22.23 29.44 14.69
CA GLY A 324 -22.64 29.56 13.30
C GLY A 324 -22.84 28.18 12.67
N ALA A 325 -23.86 27.99 11.83
CA ALA A 325 -24.24 26.66 11.32
C ALA A 325 -23.03 25.88 10.77
N CYS A 326 -22.62 24.84 11.51
CA CYS A 326 -21.45 24.02 11.19
C CYS A 326 -21.83 22.81 10.36
N LEU A 327 -20.94 22.41 9.46
CA LEU A 327 -21.03 21.08 8.85
C LEU A 327 -20.84 20.02 9.95
N THR A 328 -21.46 18.86 9.79
CA THR A 328 -21.51 17.84 10.85
C THR A 328 -21.02 16.48 10.38
N LEU A 329 -20.68 15.61 11.33
CA LEU A 329 -20.30 14.22 11.05
C LEU A 329 -21.37 13.48 10.24
N GLN A 330 -22.66 13.79 10.44
CA GLN A 330 -23.76 13.20 9.67
C GLN A 330 -23.68 13.55 8.18
N HIS A 331 -23.43 14.81 7.82
CA HIS A 331 -23.25 15.21 6.42
C HIS A 331 -22.10 14.45 5.76
N PHE A 332 -20.99 14.30 6.50
CA PHE A 332 -19.84 13.55 6.03
C PHE A 332 -20.13 12.04 5.92
N ALA A 333 -20.87 11.46 6.87
CA ALA A 333 -21.26 10.05 6.84
C ALA A 333 -22.06 9.70 5.58
N VAL A 334 -23.00 10.57 5.15
CA VAL A 334 -23.76 10.38 3.90
C VAL A 334 -22.84 10.40 2.68
N ILE A 335 -21.87 11.32 2.63
CA ILE A 335 -20.87 11.37 1.55
C ILE A 335 -20.04 10.08 1.53
N ARG A 336 -19.57 9.61 2.68
CA ARG A 336 -18.75 8.38 2.79
C ARG A 336 -19.55 7.13 2.44
N ARG A 337 -20.83 7.09 2.82
CA ARG A 337 -21.78 6.04 2.45
C ARG A 337 -21.93 5.98 0.92
N GLN A 338 -22.20 7.11 0.26
CA GLN A 338 -22.29 7.14 -1.20
C GLN A 338 -20.99 6.73 -1.90
N GLN A 339 -19.81 7.15 -1.41
CA GLN A 339 -18.53 6.74 -2.00
C GLN A 339 -18.28 5.23 -1.91
N LYS A 340 -18.81 4.59 -0.86
CA LYS A 340 -18.75 3.15 -0.68
C LYS A 340 -19.69 2.41 -1.64
N ASP A 341 -20.92 2.89 -1.75
CA ASP A 341 -21.89 2.37 -2.72
C ASP A 341 -21.35 2.48 -4.16
N ASP A 342 -20.69 3.60 -4.47
CA ASP A 342 -20.00 3.82 -5.75
C ASP A 342 -18.85 2.84 -5.97
N GLU A 343 -18.08 2.53 -4.94
CA GLU A 343 -17.02 1.53 -5.05
C GLU A 343 -17.55 0.13 -5.32
N LEU A 344 -18.68 -0.27 -4.71
CA LEU A 344 -19.32 -1.57 -4.95
C LEU A 344 -19.85 -1.67 -6.39
N GLU A 345 -20.67 -0.71 -6.82
CA GLU A 345 -21.21 -0.70 -8.20
C GLU A 345 -20.10 -0.60 -9.26
N ARG A 346 -19.03 0.17 -9.00
CA ARG A 346 -17.87 0.26 -9.89
C ARG A 346 -17.21 -1.11 -10.11
N ARG A 347 -17.12 -1.93 -9.06
CA ARG A 347 -16.54 -3.29 -9.14
C ARG A 347 -17.46 -4.20 -9.95
N GLU A 348 -18.76 -4.17 -9.70
CA GLU A 348 -19.75 -5.00 -10.41
C GLU A 348 -19.82 -4.65 -11.90
N ALA A 349 -19.77 -3.37 -12.25
CA ALA A 349 -19.84 -2.92 -13.64
C ALA A 349 -18.62 -3.30 -14.48
N GLY A 350 -17.44 -3.47 -13.87
CA GLY A 350 -16.20 -3.86 -14.56
C GLY A 350 -15.61 -2.85 -15.55
N LEU A 351 -16.27 -1.69 -15.78
CA LEU A 351 -15.81 -0.64 -16.69
C LEU A 351 -14.50 -0.02 -16.22
N TYR A 352 -14.40 0.30 -14.93
CA TYR A 352 -13.15 0.79 -14.35
C TYR A 352 -12.00 -0.22 -14.49
N ARG A 353 -12.27 -1.53 -14.40
CA ARG A 353 -11.24 -2.55 -14.57
C ARG A 353 -10.70 -2.60 -16.00
N ARG A 354 -11.55 -2.39 -17.01
CA ARG A 354 -11.13 -2.23 -18.42
C ARG A 354 -10.27 -0.98 -18.63
N TYR A 355 -10.62 0.13 -18.00
CA TYR A 355 -9.77 1.31 -17.93
C TYR A 355 -8.43 0.99 -17.25
N ALA A 356 -8.48 0.32 -16.10
CA ALA A 356 -7.36 0.07 -15.22
C ALA A 356 -6.27 -0.78 -15.88
N VAL A 357 -6.64 -1.85 -16.59
CA VAL A 357 -5.65 -2.69 -17.30
C VAL A 357 -4.85 -1.88 -18.34
N LEU A 358 -5.50 -0.95 -19.05
CA LEU A 358 -4.83 -0.10 -20.04
C LEU A 358 -4.03 1.04 -19.40
N ALA A 359 -4.54 1.59 -18.29
CA ALA A 359 -3.89 2.66 -17.56
C ALA A 359 -2.63 2.19 -16.82
N ALA A 360 -2.68 1.02 -16.19
CA ALA A 360 -1.61 0.47 -15.37
C ALA A 360 -0.55 -0.32 -16.16
N HIS A 361 -0.88 -0.82 -17.36
CA HIS A 361 0.01 -1.68 -18.14
C HIS A 361 1.41 -1.06 -18.35
N PRO A 362 1.59 0.21 -18.77
CA PRO A 362 2.93 0.76 -18.95
C PRO A 362 3.86 0.64 -17.72
N TYR A 363 3.32 0.85 -16.52
CA TYR A 363 4.08 0.69 -15.27
C TYR A 363 4.35 -0.80 -14.95
N LEU A 364 3.34 -1.66 -15.12
CA LEU A 364 3.47 -3.11 -14.92
C LEU A 364 4.48 -3.72 -15.89
N ASN A 365 4.45 -3.34 -17.16
CA ASN A 365 5.38 -3.80 -18.19
C ASN A 365 6.83 -3.41 -17.90
N ARG A 366 7.05 -2.17 -17.43
CA ARG A 366 8.38 -1.73 -16.99
C ARG A 366 8.86 -2.55 -15.79
N THR A 367 8.00 -2.77 -14.79
CA THR A 367 8.30 -3.58 -13.61
C THR A 367 8.63 -5.02 -13.98
N ALA A 368 7.79 -5.66 -14.79
CA ALA A 368 7.99 -7.01 -15.31
C ALA A 368 9.29 -7.15 -16.11
N THR A 369 9.57 -6.21 -17.01
CA THR A 369 10.80 -6.20 -17.81
C THR A 369 12.04 -6.05 -16.94
N GLN A 370 12.00 -5.17 -15.94
CA GLN A 370 13.11 -4.96 -15.02
C GLN A 370 13.37 -6.21 -14.18
N MET A 371 12.32 -6.80 -13.60
CA MET A 371 12.43 -8.04 -12.82
C MET A 371 12.95 -9.21 -13.68
N GLU A 372 12.49 -9.31 -14.93
CA GLU A 372 12.99 -10.32 -15.86
C GLU A 372 14.49 -10.15 -16.16
N ARG A 373 14.97 -8.91 -16.36
CA ARG A 373 16.41 -8.65 -16.58
C ARG A 373 17.26 -9.06 -15.37
N ILE A 374 16.79 -8.75 -14.17
CA ILE A 374 17.46 -9.12 -12.92
C ILE A 374 17.50 -10.65 -12.75
N ALA A 375 16.37 -11.32 -13.02
CA ALA A 375 16.25 -12.76 -12.96
C ALA A 375 17.20 -13.47 -13.94
N LYS A 376 17.40 -12.93 -15.15
CA LYS A 376 18.31 -13.48 -16.18
C LYS A 376 19.78 -13.31 -15.83
N THR A 377 20.18 -12.13 -15.35
CA THR A 377 21.59 -11.81 -15.12
C THR A 377 22.12 -12.41 -13.81
N ARG A 378 21.24 -12.67 -12.83
CA ARG A 378 21.58 -13.06 -11.45
C ARG A 378 22.61 -12.13 -10.77
N LYS A 379 22.91 -10.96 -11.37
CA LYS A 379 23.88 -9.97 -10.93
C LYS A 379 23.16 -8.65 -10.69
N GLY A 380 22.77 -8.39 -9.44
CA GLY A 380 22.15 -7.12 -9.02
C GLY A 380 23.08 -5.91 -9.01
N LYS A 381 24.22 -5.92 -9.71
CA LYS A 381 25.17 -4.79 -9.74
C LYS A 381 24.89 -3.78 -10.86
N GLU A 382 24.16 -4.17 -11.91
CA GLU A 382 23.92 -3.32 -13.09
C GLU A 382 22.46 -2.89 -13.25
N GLU A 383 21.57 -3.41 -12.42
CA GLU A 383 20.13 -3.19 -12.50
C GLU A 383 19.58 -2.66 -11.16
N ALA A 384 18.43 -1.97 -11.21
CA ALA A 384 17.78 -1.44 -10.01
C ALA A 384 17.31 -2.58 -9.09
N VAL A 385 18.04 -2.77 -7.99
CA VAL A 385 17.72 -3.75 -6.94
C VAL A 385 16.60 -3.21 -6.04
N PHE A 386 16.53 -1.88 -5.90
CA PHE A 386 15.43 -1.21 -5.24
C PHE A 386 14.89 -0.09 -6.14
N ALA A 387 13.58 -0.10 -6.39
CA ALA A 387 12.88 0.94 -7.12
C ALA A 387 11.77 1.57 -6.27
N LEU A 388 11.70 2.90 -6.23
CA LEU A 388 10.68 3.67 -5.53
C LEU A 388 9.94 4.58 -6.52
N ALA A 389 8.63 4.41 -6.61
CA ALA A 389 7.71 5.26 -7.35
C ALA A 389 6.77 6.00 -6.39
N SER A 390 6.91 7.32 -6.25
CA SER A 390 6.04 8.13 -5.38
C SER A 390 4.93 8.84 -6.16
N ALA A 391 3.69 8.44 -5.88
CA ALA A 391 2.53 8.60 -6.75
C ALA A 391 1.27 9.08 -5.99
N HIS A 392 0.10 8.89 -6.61
CA HIS A 392 -1.20 9.31 -6.09
C HIS A 392 -2.14 8.12 -5.91
N ASP A 393 -3.28 8.37 -5.28
CA ASP A 393 -4.41 7.43 -5.26
C ASP A 393 -4.89 7.09 -6.68
N VAL A 394 -5.01 8.09 -7.55
CA VAL A 394 -5.37 7.90 -8.97
C VAL A 394 -4.34 7.10 -9.78
N THR A 395 -3.15 6.86 -9.23
CA THR A 395 -2.14 5.94 -9.80
C THR A 395 -2.30 4.53 -9.23
N MET A 396 -2.42 4.41 -7.92
CA MET A 396 -2.49 3.11 -7.23
C MET A 396 -3.83 2.40 -7.44
N ALA A 397 -4.94 3.13 -7.47
CA ALA A 397 -6.28 2.55 -7.65
C ALA A 397 -6.41 1.75 -8.97
N PRO A 398 -6.03 2.28 -10.16
CA PRO A 398 -6.03 1.46 -11.37
C PRO A 398 -4.98 0.34 -11.33
N LEU A 399 -3.84 0.53 -10.65
CA LEU A 399 -2.85 -0.55 -10.52
C LEU A 399 -3.40 -1.74 -9.72
N LEU A 400 -4.06 -1.49 -8.59
CA LEU A 400 -4.73 -2.53 -7.79
C LEU A 400 -5.85 -3.22 -8.58
N SER A 401 -6.71 -2.44 -9.27
CA SER A 401 -7.79 -3.00 -10.08
C SER A 401 -7.28 -3.84 -11.25
N ALA A 402 -6.22 -3.39 -11.94
CA ALA A 402 -5.58 -4.16 -13.00
C ALA A 402 -5.06 -5.51 -12.50
N LEU A 403 -4.45 -5.54 -11.31
CA LEU A 403 -3.98 -6.77 -10.66
C LEU A 403 -5.10 -7.67 -10.14
N GLY A 404 -6.38 -7.26 -10.23
CA GLY A 404 -7.52 -7.98 -9.66
C GLY A 404 -7.71 -7.80 -8.15
N LEU A 405 -6.96 -6.87 -7.53
CA LEU A 405 -6.96 -6.61 -6.08
C LEU A 405 -8.01 -5.55 -5.70
N GLU A 406 -9.18 -5.60 -6.31
CA GLU A 406 -10.24 -4.60 -6.09
C GLU A 406 -10.80 -4.66 -4.66
N GLY A 407 -10.70 -5.83 -4.01
CA GLY A 407 -11.06 -6.02 -2.60
C GLY A 407 -10.16 -5.29 -1.59
N ALA A 408 -8.97 -4.82 -2.00
CA ALA A 408 -8.01 -4.14 -1.13
C ALA A 408 -8.45 -2.73 -0.69
N GLY A 409 -9.56 -2.23 -1.25
CA GLY A 409 -10.14 -0.93 -0.92
C GLY A 409 -9.38 0.25 -1.53
N PHE A 410 -9.91 1.46 -1.33
CA PHE A 410 -9.31 2.68 -1.84
C PHE A 410 -7.92 2.96 -1.21
N PRO A 411 -6.92 3.41 -1.98
CA PRO A 411 -5.59 3.71 -1.45
C PRO A 411 -5.60 4.74 -0.31
N LYS A 412 -5.35 4.30 0.92
CA LYS A 412 -5.19 5.16 2.11
C LYS A 412 -3.96 6.07 2.02
N PHE A 413 -3.87 7.11 2.84
CA PHE A 413 -2.66 7.95 2.86
C PHE A 413 -1.43 7.11 3.17
N ALA A 414 -0.32 7.40 2.49
CA ALA A 414 0.91 6.62 2.58
C ALA A 414 0.73 5.11 2.31
N ALA A 415 -0.28 4.72 1.54
CA ALA A 415 -0.41 3.34 1.07
C ALA A 415 0.84 2.92 0.28
N ARG A 416 1.23 1.65 0.39
CA ARG A 416 2.38 1.07 -0.32
C ARG A 416 2.00 -0.23 -1.01
N LEU A 417 2.34 -0.35 -2.29
CA LEU A 417 2.28 -1.58 -3.08
C LEU A 417 3.71 -2.02 -3.37
N VAL A 418 4.04 -3.27 -3.07
CA VAL A 418 5.38 -3.81 -3.16
C VAL A 418 5.37 -5.03 -4.06
N PHE A 419 6.28 -5.07 -5.03
CA PHE A 419 6.60 -6.27 -5.79
C PHE A 419 7.99 -6.73 -5.38
N GLU A 420 8.12 -7.98 -4.98
CA GLU A 420 9.39 -8.59 -4.62
C GLU A 420 9.73 -9.72 -5.60
N LEU A 421 10.98 -9.75 -6.05
CA LEU A 421 11.53 -10.82 -6.87
C LEU A 421 12.40 -11.73 -6.00
N TRP A 422 12.09 -13.02 -6.00
CA TRP A 422 12.77 -14.04 -5.22
C TRP A 422 13.39 -15.11 -6.11
N ASN A 423 14.56 -15.60 -5.71
CA ASN A 423 15.16 -16.81 -6.27
C ASN A 423 15.09 -17.93 -5.23
N GLY A 424 14.38 -19.00 -5.55
CA GLY A 424 14.29 -20.20 -4.72
C GLY A 424 15.45 -21.18 -4.93
N PRO A 425 15.47 -22.28 -4.17
CA PRO A 425 16.45 -23.35 -4.33
C PRO A 425 16.32 -24.01 -5.70
N GLU A 426 17.43 -24.50 -6.26
CA GLU A 426 17.38 -25.18 -7.55
C GLU A 426 16.55 -26.47 -7.48
N ALA A 427 15.56 -26.61 -8.37
CA ALA A 427 14.83 -27.86 -8.51
C ALA A 427 15.80 -28.98 -8.91
N LYS A 428 15.82 -30.09 -8.15
CA LYS A 428 16.55 -31.31 -8.53
C LYS A 428 16.09 -31.73 -9.93
N GLU A 429 17.05 -31.88 -10.85
CA GLU A 429 16.84 -32.03 -12.29
C GLU A 429 15.61 -32.89 -12.65
N ARG A 430 14.56 -32.25 -13.16
CA ARG A 430 13.64 -32.94 -14.06
C ARG A 430 14.27 -32.93 -15.44
N LYS A 431 14.65 -34.11 -15.95
CA LYS A 431 15.12 -34.31 -17.32
C LYS A 431 14.03 -33.81 -18.30
N SER A 432 14.10 -32.55 -18.71
CA SER A 432 13.28 -32.03 -19.81
C SER A 432 14.14 -31.14 -20.71
N ASP A 433 14.15 -31.47 -21.99
CA ASP A 433 15.08 -30.96 -23.03
C ASP A 433 14.83 -29.50 -23.47
N ARG A 434 14.12 -28.69 -22.68
CA ARG A 434 13.84 -27.29 -23.06
C ARG A 434 14.87 -26.34 -22.45
N LYS A 435 16.00 -26.14 -23.17
CA LYS A 435 17.02 -25.11 -22.86
C LYS A 435 16.47 -23.67 -22.76
N ARG A 436 15.28 -23.38 -23.32
CA ARG A 436 14.59 -22.09 -23.21
C ARG A 436 13.62 -22.11 -22.02
N GLY A 437 14.04 -21.58 -20.87
CA GLY A 437 13.15 -21.38 -19.71
C GLY A 437 13.71 -21.79 -18.36
N LYS A 438 14.83 -22.53 -18.30
CA LYS A 438 15.42 -23.03 -17.04
C LYS A 438 15.69 -21.96 -15.98
N TRP A 439 16.01 -20.72 -16.38
CA TRP A 439 16.24 -19.62 -15.43
C TRP A 439 14.97 -19.17 -14.70
N LEU A 440 13.79 -19.38 -15.29
CA LEU A 440 12.49 -18.97 -14.76
C LEU A 440 11.94 -19.96 -13.72
N GLU A 441 12.40 -21.21 -13.76
CA GLU A 441 11.90 -22.31 -12.90
C GLU A 441 12.10 -22.05 -11.40
N ASN A 442 13.12 -21.27 -11.03
CA ASN A 442 13.44 -20.94 -9.64
C ASN A 442 13.12 -19.49 -9.29
N MET A 443 12.38 -18.76 -10.14
CA MET A 443 12.09 -17.35 -9.95
C MET A 443 10.65 -17.14 -9.53
N PHE A 444 10.46 -16.37 -8.47
CA PHE A 444 9.17 -16.15 -7.85
C PHE A 444 8.90 -14.67 -7.63
N ILE A 445 7.62 -14.31 -7.64
CA ILE A 445 7.13 -12.97 -7.36
C ILE A 445 6.23 -13.00 -6.12
N ARG A 446 6.33 -11.94 -5.32
CA ARG A 446 5.35 -11.60 -4.28
C ARG A 446 4.82 -10.19 -4.50
N VAL A 447 3.52 -10.02 -4.30
CA VAL A 447 2.83 -8.73 -4.33
C VAL A 447 2.24 -8.46 -2.95
N LEU A 448 2.70 -7.39 -2.30
CA LEU A 448 2.20 -6.97 -1.01
C LEU A 448 1.53 -5.61 -1.08
N TYR A 449 0.45 -5.43 -0.34
CA TYR A 449 -0.22 -4.15 -0.18
C TYR A 449 -0.36 -3.81 1.30
N ASN A 450 0.25 -2.69 1.71
CA ASN A 450 0.27 -2.25 3.12
C ASN A 450 0.74 -3.33 4.12
N GLY A 451 1.64 -4.20 3.72
CA GLY A 451 2.17 -5.28 4.54
C GLY A 451 1.43 -6.62 4.43
N GLU A 452 0.27 -6.67 3.78
CA GLU A 452 -0.44 -7.92 3.53
C GLU A 452 0.06 -8.57 2.24
N ASP A 453 0.30 -9.88 2.27
CA ASP A 453 0.64 -10.66 1.09
C ASP A 453 -0.63 -11.00 0.32
N LEU A 454 -0.87 -10.28 -0.77
CA LEU A 454 -2.04 -10.43 -1.63
C LEU A 454 -1.70 -11.19 -2.92
N THR A 455 -0.55 -11.85 -2.99
CA THR A 455 -0.05 -12.47 -4.22
C THR A 455 -1.05 -13.46 -4.81
N PHE A 456 -1.65 -14.29 -3.96
CA PHE A 456 -2.62 -15.31 -4.36
C PHE A 456 -4.03 -14.76 -4.54
N ASP A 457 -4.26 -13.47 -4.31
CA ASP A 457 -5.51 -12.80 -4.68
C ASP A 457 -5.39 -12.11 -6.05
N THR A 458 -4.17 -12.02 -6.60
CA THR A 458 -3.95 -11.39 -7.90
C THR A 458 -4.55 -12.22 -9.04
N ALA A 459 -4.98 -11.53 -10.10
CA ALA A 459 -5.52 -12.12 -11.32
C ALA A 459 -4.55 -13.10 -12.01
N PHE A 460 -3.24 -13.02 -11.74
CA PHE A 460 -2.24 -13.89 -12.34
C PHE A 460 -1.83 -15.07 -11.45
N CYS A 461 -2.21 -15.11 -10.17
CA CYS A 461 -1.78 -16.17 -9.26
C CYS A 461 -2.88 -16.84 -8.44
N ARG A 462 -4.11 -16.34 -8.47
CA ARG A 462 -5.24 -16.94 -7.73
C ARG A 462 -5.53 -18.41 -8.10
N ASP A 463 -5.29 -18.77 -9.35
CA ASP A 463 -5.54 -20.13 -9.86
C ASP A 463 -4.30 -21.05 -9.67
N HIS A 464 -3.23 -20.55 -9.05
CA HIS A 464 -2.03 -21.33 -8.76
C HIS A 464 -2.19 -22.11 -7.45
N ASN A 465 -2.08 -23.44 -7.53
CA ASN A 465 -2.13 -24.30 -6.35
C ASN A 465 -0.95 -24.00 -5.42
N ARG A 466 -1.25 -23.39 -4.27
CA ARG A 466 -0.26 -23.12 -3.22
C ARG A 466 0.14 -24.43 -2.55
N HIS A 467 1.36 -24.88 -2.78
CA HIS A 467 1.93 -26.03 -2.10
C HIS A 467 2.87 -25.58 -0.98
N SER A 468 2.93 -26.32 0.12
CA SER A 468 3.87 -26.03 1.22
C SER A 468 5.33 -25.99 0.77
N ALA A 469 5.68 -26.73 -0.29
CA ALA A 469 7.01 -26.76 -0.88
C ALA A 469 7.33 -25.58 -1.82
N GLN A 470 6.31 -24.86 -2.32
CA GLN A 470 6.46 -23.70 -3.21
C GLN A 470 5.45 -22.62 -2.80
N PRO A 471 5.74 -21.87 -1.73
CA PRO A 471 4.76 -20.97 -1.13
C PRO A 471 4.68 -19.59 -1.80
N LEU A 472 5.47 -19.34 -2.85
CA LEU A 472 5.50 -18.09 -3.62
C LEU A 472 5.01 -18.31 -5.05
N CYS A 473 4.51 -17.25 -5.68
CA CYS A 473 4.01 -17.33 -7.05
C CYS A 473 5.14 -17.39 -8.08
N PRO A 474 5.10 -18.28 -9.09
CA PRO A 474 6.09 -18.28 -10.16
C PRO A 474 6.13 -16.92 -10.90
N LEU A 475 7.33 -16.39 -11.14
CA LEU A 475 7.50 -15.13 -11.89
C LEU A 475 6.88 -15.23 -13.30
N GLY A 476 6.89 -16.43 -13.89
CA GLY A 476 6.31 -16.68 -15.22
C GLY A 476 4.84 -16.29 -15.34
N ASN A 477 4.05 -16.47 -14.27
CA ASN A 477 2.64 -16.09 -14.26
C ASN A 477 2.48 -14.58 -14.41
N PHE A 478 3.28 -13.79 -13.66
CA PHE A 478 3.26 -12.34 -13.77
C PHE A 478 3.73 -11.86 -15.16
N LEU A 479 4.77 -12.48 -15.71
CA LEU A 479 5.26 -12.14 -17.05
C LEU A 479 4.23 -12.46 -18.14
N SER A 480 3.54 -13.60 -18.05
CA SER A 480 2.44 -13.96 -18.97
C SER A 480 1.30 -12.96 -18.90
N PHE A 481 0.88 -12.65 -17.66
CA PHE A 481 -0.21 -11.74 -17.39
C PHE A 481 0.03 -10.35 -17.99
N VAL A 482 1.21 -9.77 -17.74
CA VAL A 482 1.53 -8.42 -18.22
C VAL A 482 1.68 -8.36 -19.74
N ARG A 483 2.17 -9.44 -20.37
CA ARG A 483 2.38 -9.48 -21.83
C ARG A 483 1.09 -9.73 -22.61
N ASN A 484 0.14 -10.48 -22.04
CA ASN A 484 -1.03 -10.95 -22.78
C ASN A 484 -2.30 -11.01 -21.90
N ASP A 485 -2.30 -11.80 -20.83
CA ASP A 485 -3.56 -12.24 -20.21
C ASP A 485 -4.41 -11.10 -19.63
N MET A 486 -3.78 -9.99 -19.21
CA MET A 486 -4.48 -8.83 -18.68
C MET A 486 -5.39 -8.13 -19.71
N PHE A 487 -5.18 -8.36 -21.01
CA PHE A 487 -5.97 -7.75 -22.09
C PHE A 487 -7.22 -8.54 -22.49
N ASN A 488 -7.39 -9.76 -21.96
CA ASN A 488 -8.55 -10.59 -22.24
C ASN A 488 -9.87 -9.89 -21.86
N ILE A 489 -9.88 -9.06 -20.81
CA ILE A 489 -11.06 -8.31 -20.36
C ILE A 489 -11.55 -7.25 -21.38
N VAL A 490 -10.69 -6.87 -22.32
CA VAL A 490 -10.98 -5.95 -23.43
C VAL A 490 -10.89 -6.65 -24.79
N ASN A 491 -10.95 -7.99 -24.80
CA ASN A 491 -10.92 -8.82 -26.01
C ASN A 491 -9.71 -8.55 -26.92
N ALA A 492 -8.53 -8.34 -26.33
CA ALA A 492 -7.29 -8.10 -27.05
C ALA A 492 -6.16 -9.02 -26.58
N THR A 493 -5.14 -9.20 -27.43
CA THR A 493 -3.98 -10.07 -27.18
C THR A 493 -2.68 -9.31 -26.96
N SER A 494 -2.73 -7.97 -27.07
CA SER A 494 -1.57 -7.10 -26.85
C SER A 494 -2.03 -5.70 -26.45
N TYR A 495 -1.14 -4.93 -25.83
CA TYR A 495 -1.42 -3.54 -25.47
C TYR A 495 -1.76 -2.68 -26.69
N GLN A 496 -1.02 -2.85 -27.79
CA GLN A 496 -1.22 -2.08 -29.01
C GLN A 496 -2.62 -2.34 -29.59
N GLN A 497 -3.01 -3.62 -29.67
CA GLN A 497 -4.35 -3.99 -30.09
C GLN A 497 -5.39 -3.40 -29.13
N ALA A 498 -5.20 -3.57 -27.82
CA ALA A 498 -6.15 -3.11 -26.81
C ALA A 498 -6.35 -1.59 -26.80
N CYS A 499 -5.34 -0.80 -27.16
CA CYS A 499 -5.39 0.66 -27.19
C CYS A 499 -6.01 1.23 -28.47
N HIS A 500 -5.82 0.56 -29.60
CA HIS A 500 -6.16 1.09 -30.93
C HIS A 500 -7.23 0.30 -31.68
N GLN A 501 -7.66 -0.86 -31.18
CA GLN A 501 -8.77 -1.58 -31.76
C GLN A 501 -10.05 -0.77 -31.57
N ILE A 502 -10.66 -0.38 -32.69
CA ILE A 502 -12.00 0.19 -32.70
C ILE A 502 -12.93 -0.98 -32.43
N VAL A 503 -13.42 -1.10 -31.20
CA VAL A 503 -14.64 -1.87 -30.95
C VAL A 503 -15.75 -1.06 -31.63
N LEU A 504 -16.19 -1.55 -32.80
CA LEU A 504 -17.32 -1.03 -33.56
C LEU A 504 -18.61 -1.06 -32.72
#